data_AF-A0A951N5P3-F1
#
_entry.id   AF-A0A951N5P3-F1
#
_cell.length_a   1.000
_cell.length_b   1.000
_cell.length_c   1.000
_cell.angle_alpha   90.00
_cell.angle_beta   90.00
_cell.angle_gamma   90.00
#
_symmetry.space_group_name_H-M   'P 1'
#
loop_
_entity.id
_entity.type
_entity.pdbx_description
1 polymer ?
#
loop_
_entity_poly.entity_id
_entity_poly.type
_entity_poly.pdbx_seq_one_letter_code
_entity_poly.pdbx_strand_id
1 'polypeptide(L)'
;MDSKICPRCGEENPSEAVMCWSCYTPLQDDGLQTERHFPSLDWWRDRAATAVPYLLVAGLVSSGWWRGKTRFWVLGTCVGVVAWGFAREKRDQSRQKQEAIDQGDPIERIGNTILFYALKDRATRIRLTRQEYGIQVEYEIGGQWIVQMKIPGYVWEPLRDEFVQRARQQPFAFSQEQHSAHFRLRILIEPPHEEIMLTTVEARSNETSDSL
;
A
#
# COMPACT_ATOMS: atom_id res chain seq x y z
N MET A 1 -17.41 9.35 26.31
CA MET A 1 -16.64 9.08 25.08
C MET A 1 -16.50 10.41 24.42
N ASP A 2 -15.28 10.92 24.29
CA ASP A 2 -15.08 12.24 23.70
C ASP A 2 -15.31 12.11 22.19
N SER A 3 -16.11 13.00 21.63
CA SER A 3 -16.43 13.06 20.20
C SER A 3 -16.15 14.46 19.66
N LYS A 4 -15.82 14.55 18.38
CA LYS A 4 -15.62 15.81 17.68
C LYS A 4 -16.49 15.90 16.44
N ILE A 5 -17.10 17.06 16.26
CA ILE A 5 -17.99 17.33 15.14
C ILE A 5 -17.15 17.86 13.97
N CYS A 6 -17.35 17.30 12.79
CA CYS A 6 -16.65 17.75 11.60
C CYS A 6 -17.05 19.19 11.24
N PRO A 7 -16.09 20.13 11.09
CA PRO A 7 -16.41 21.52 10.76
C PRO A 7 -16.94 21.71 9.34
N ARG A 8 -16.79 20.71 8.45
CA ARG A 8 -17.26 20.79 7.07
C ARG A 8 -18.66 20.20 6.87
N CYS A 9 -18.95 19.05 7.48
CA CYS A 9 -20.21 18.32 7.22
C CYS A 9 -21.08 18.09 8.46
N GLY A 10 -20.62 18.45 9.67
CA GLY A 10 -21.40 18.28 10.90
C GLY A 10 -21.47 16.84 11.44
N GLU A 11 -20.79 15.88 10.81
CA GLU A 11 -20.75 14.48 11.29
C GLU A 11 -20.02 14.34 12.62
N GLU A 12 -20.56 13.51 13.51
CA GLU A 12 -19.92 13.16 14.78
C GLU A 12 -18.86 12.08 14.56
N ASN A 13 -17.62 12.36 14.94
CA ASN A 13 -16.48 11.46 14.82
C ASN A 13 -15.88 11.19 16.20
N PRO A 14 -15.22 10.04 16.43
CA PRO A 14 -14.55 9.80 17.70
C PRO A 14 -13.38 10.77 17.90
N SER A 15 -13.03 11.05 19.16
CA SER A 15 -11.99 12.03 19.53
C SER A 15 -10.63 11.80 18.84
N GLU A 16 -10.27 10.53 18.63
CA GLU A 16 -9.01 10.08 18.03
C GLU A 16 -9.01 10.13 16.48
N ALA A 17 -10.14 10.47 15.84
CA ALA A 17 -10.22 10.51 14.38
C ALA A 17 -9.38 11.67 13.79
N VAL A 18 -8.35 11.37 13.01
CA VAL A 18 -7.55 12.42 12.33
C VAL A 18 -8.32 13.05 11.17
N MET A 19 -9.25 12.30 10.56
CA MET A 19 -10.08 12.75 9.44
C MET A 19 -11.54 12.38 9.66
N CYS A 20 -12.46 13.19 9.15
CA CYS A 20 -13.89 12.91 9.16
C CYS A 20 -14.19 11.66 8.34
N TRP A 21 -14.86 10.67 8.91
CA TRP A 21 -15.22 9.43 8.20
C TRP A 21 -16.30 9.62 7.13
N SER A 22 -17.04 10.73 7.21
CA SER A 22 -18.09 11.07 6.24
C SER A 22 -17.52 11.86 5.05
N CYS A 23 -16.80 12.96 5.30
CA CYS A 23 -16.33 13.87 4.24
C CYS A 23 -14.81 13.95 4.06
N TYR A 24 -14.03 13.12 4.78
CA TYR A 24 -12.56 13.05 4.73
C TYR A 24 -11.83 14.37 4.98
N THR A 25 -12.50 15.34 5.60
CA THR A 25 -11.87 16.60 5.97
C THR A 25 -11.02 16.38 7.22
N PRO A 26 -9.76 16.86 7.25
CA PRO A 26 -8.91 16.74 8.43
C PRO A 26 -9.59 17.43 9.61
N LEU A 27 -9.76 16.68 10.70
CA LEU A 27 -10.26 17.18 11.95
C LEU A 27 -9.03 17.74 12.66
N GLN A 28 -8.76 19.04 12.46
CA GLN A 28 -7.58 19.72 13.03
C GLN A 28 -7.51 19.40 14.53
N ASP A 29 -6.40 18.79 14.95
CA ASP A 29 -6.03 18.70 16.36
C ASP A 29 -5.13 19.90 16.67
N ASP A 30 -5.59 20.74 17.58
CA ASP A 30 -5.07 22.07 17.90
C ASP A 30 -3.66 22.07 18.53
N GLY A 31 -2.94 20.93 18.56
CA GLY A 31 -1.86 20.73 19.54
C GLY A 31 -0.57 20.08 19.11
N LEU A 32 -0.45 19.43 17.94
CA LEU A 32 0.79 18.79 17.54
C LEU A 32 1.15 19.15 16.10
N GLN A 33 1.93 20.22 15.97
CA GLN A 33 2.73 20.44 14.77
C GLN A 33 3.61 19.22 14.56
N THR A 34 3.23 18.32 13.66
CA THR A 34 4.15 17.36 13.06
C THR A 34 5.24 18.19 12.41
N GLU A 35 6.39 18.26 13.08
CA GLU A 35 7.62 18.81 12.52
C GLU A 35 7.81 18.17 11.15
N ARG A 36 7.68 18.99 10.10
CA ARG A 36 8.12 18.63 8.77
C ARG A 36 9.63 18.46 8.86
N HIS A 37 10.08 17.23 9.11
CA HIS A 37 11.49 16.82 9.06
C HIS A 37 12.01 17.10 7.65
N PHE A 38 12.66 18.25 7.49
CA PHE A 38 13.29 18.67 6.25
C PHE A 38 14.54 17.81 6.00
N PRO A 39 14.64 17.10 4.86
CA PRO A 39 15.80 16.26 4.57
C PRO A 39 16.92 17.15 4.01
N SER A 40 17.79 17.69 4.86
CA SER A 40 18.97 18.42 4.35
C SER A 40 20.30 18.15 5.06
N LEU A 41 20.36 17.31 6.11
CA LEU A 41 21.64 16.96 6.76
C LEU A 41 21.92 15.46 7.02
N ASP A 42 20.94 14.56 6.91
CA ASP A 42 21.15 13.15 7.31
C ASP A 42 21.97 12.32 6.29
N TRP A 43 22.02 12.73 5.02
CA TRP A 43 22.73 11.97 3.99
C TRP A 43 24.25 11.92 4.22
N TRP A 44 24.84 12.95 4.82
CA TRP A 44 26.27 12.96 5.18
C TRP A 44 26.59 12.05 6.36
N ARG A 45 25.66 11.93 7.32
CA ARG A 45 25.82 11.10 8.52
C ARG A 45 25.87 9.61 8.17
N ASP A 46 25.08 9.21 7.18
CA ASP A 46 25.02 7.82 6.69
C ASP A 46 26.25 7.40 5.85
N ARG A 47 26.88 8.35 5.13
CA ARG A 47 28.13 8.08 4.40
C ARG A 47 29.36 8.06 5.32
N ALA A 48 29.38 8.86 6.38
CA ALA A 48 30.45 8.82 7.37
C ALA A 48 30.49 7.48 8.14
N ALA A 49 29.34 6.86 8.39
CA ALA A 49 29.23 5.61 9.12
C ALA A 49 29.83 4.39 8.40
N THR A 50 29.94 4.41 7.06
CA THR A 50 30.49 3.29 6.27
C THR A 50 31.97 3.43 5.95
N ALA A 51 32.48 4.66 5.74
CA ALA A 51 33.88 4.87 5.35
C ALA A 51 34.88 4.78 6.53
N VAL A 52 34.49 5.27 7.71
CA VAL A 52 35.39 5.35 8.88
C VAL A 52 35.81 3.98 9.43
N PRO A 53 34.92 2.96 9.56
CA PRO A 53 35.32 1.64 10.05
C PRO A 53 36.29 0.94 9.10
N TYR A 54 36.08 1.05 7.79
CA TYR A 54 36.93 0.39 6.78
C TYR A 54 38.37 0.93 6.80
N LEU A 55 38.53 2.25 6.95
CA LEU A 55 39.85 2.88 7.06
C LEU A 55 40.57 2.50 8.36
N LEU A 56 39.84 2.36 9.47
CA LEU A 56 40.41 1.91 10.75
C LEU A 56 40.84 0.44 10.71
N VAL A 57 40.05 -0.44 10.09
CA VAL A 57 40.43 -1.86 9.92
C VAL A 57 41.64 -2.00 9.00
N ALA A 58 41.69 -1.26 7.89
CA ALA A 58 42.83 -1.28 6.96
C ALA A 58 44.13 -0.79 7.63
N GLY A 59 44.07 0.27 8.45
CA GLY A 59 45.22 0.78 9.21
C GLY A 59 45.71 -0.16 10.32
N LEU A 60 44.81 -0.90 10.95
CA LEU A 60 45.18 -1.88 11.98
C LEU A 60 45.84 -3.14 11.38
N VAL A 61 45.49 -3.53 10.15
CA VAL A 61 46.09 -4.68 9.46
C VAL A 61 47.52 -4.38 8.99
N SER A 62 47.83 -3.14 8.59
CA SER A 62 49.16 -2.77 8.08
C SER A 62 50.21 -2.53 9.18
N SER A 63 49.80 -2.24 10.42
CA SER A 63 50.72 -1.92 11.54
C SER A 63 51.38 -3.12 12.23
N GLY A 64 51.15 -4.36 11.76
CA GLY A 64 51.82 -5.55 12.29
C GLY A 64 51.39 -5.95 13.70
N TRP A 65 50.31 -5.37 14.23
CA TRP A 65 49.77 -5.62 15.58
C TRP A 65 49.00 -6.96 15.70
N TRP A 66 49.42 -7.97 14.94
CA TRP A 66 48.69 -9.23 14.71
C TRP A 66 49.44 -10.45 15.26
N ARG A 67 50.03 -10.33 16.45
CA ARG A 67 50.64 -11.46 17.19
C ARG A 67 50.20 -11.48 18.66
N GLY A 68 48.95 -11.86 18.93
CA GLY A 68 48.51 -12.32 20.26
C GLY A 68 47.02 -12.09 20.58
N LYS A 69 46.34 -13.13 21.10
CA LYS A 69 45.02 -13.22 21.79
C LYS A 69 43.80 -12.36 21.36
N THR A 70 43.86 -11.52 20.33
CA THR A 70 42.75 -10.65 19.86
C THR A 70 42.07 -11.15 18.57
N ARG A 71 42.22 -12.44 18.23
CA ARG A 71 41.59 -13.03 17.03
C ARG A 71 40.05 -13.12 17.12
N PHE A 72 39.49 -13.18 18.33
CA PHE A 72 38.05 -13.32 18.53
C PHE A 72 37.25 -12.02 18.31
N TRP A 73 37.85 -10.86 18.60
CA TRP A 73 37.16 -9.57 18.45
C TRP A 73 37.00 -9.14 16.98
N VAL A 74 38.00 -9.42 16.14
CA VAL A 74 37.95 -9.08 14.70
C VAL A 74 36.91 -9.90 13.94
N LEU A 75 36.77 -11.19 14.27
CA LEU A 75 35.73 -12.04 13.67
C LEU A 75 34.32 -11.57 14.05
N GLY A 76 34.10 -11.14 15.29
CA GLY A 76 32.82 -10.57 15.73
C GLY A 76 32.42 -9.31 14.95
N THR A 77 33.37 -8.42 14.66
CA THR A 77 33.10 -7.22 13.86
C THR A 77 32.76 -7.52 12.40
N CYS A 78 33.40 -8.51 11.78
CA CYS A 78 33.08 -8.90 10.39
C CYS A 78 31.66 -9.47 10.27
N VAL A 79 31.25 -10.32 11.23
CA VAL A 79 29.88 -10.89 11.26
C VAL A 79 28.83 -9.80 11.46
N GLY A 80 29.09 -8.82 12.34
CA GLY A 80 28.20 -7.67 12.55
C GLY A 80 28.00 -6.81 11.30
N VAL A 81 29.07 -6.55 10.52
CA VAL A 81 29.00 -5.77 9.27
C VAL A 81 28.21 -6.52 8.20
N VAL A 82 28.40 -7.83 8.06
CA VAL A 82 27.64 -8.65 7.09
C VAL A 82 26.16 -8.73 7.48
N ALA A 83 25.84 -8.97 8.76
CA ALA A 83 24.46 -9.00 9.23
C ALA A 83 23.74 -7.63 9.04
N TRP A 84 24.46 -6.52 9.28
CA TRP A 84 23.94 -5.18 9.03
C TRP A 84 23.73 -4.90 7.54
N GLY A 85 24.63 -5.36 6.67
CA GLY A 85 24.48 -5.30 5.21
C GLY A 85 23.23 -6.02 4.71
N PHE A 86 23.00 -7.26 5.16
CA PHE A 86 21.79 -8.03 4.82
C PHE A 86 20.50 -7.36 5.34
N ALA A 87 20.52 -6.77 6.55
CA ALA A 87 19.37 -6.06 7.10
C ALA A 87 19.09 -4.73 6.37
N ARG A 88 20.12 -4.10 5.78
CA ARG A 88 19.99 -2.89 4.96
C ARG A 88 19.43 -3.21 3.58
N GLU A 89 19.90 -4.28 2.94
CA GLU A 89 19.41 -4.70 1.63
C GLU A 89 17.91 -5.05 1.65
N LYS A 90 17.44 -5.71 2.72
CA LYS A 90 16.00 -5.94 2.89
C LYS A 90 15.19 -4.64 3.03
N ARG A 91 15.76 -3.62 3.67
CA ARG A 91 15.12 -2.29 3.78
C ARG A 91 15.09 -1.56 2.44
N ASP A 92 16.19 -1.61 1.69
CA ASP A 92 16.29 -0.98 0.37
C ASP A 92 15.35 -1.65 -0.64
N GLN A 93 15.21 -2.99 -0.61
CA GLN A 93 14.21 -3.71 -1.41
C GLN A 93 12.76 -3.32 -1.02
N SER A 94 12.47 -3.22 0.27
CA SER A 94 11.14 -2.81 0.75
C SER A 94 10.82 -1.38 0.33
N ARG A 95 11.81 -0.49 0.37
CA ARG A 95 11.68 0.91 -0.03
C ARG A 95 11.51 1.07 -1.54
N GLN A 96 12.29 0.35 -2.35
CA GLN A 96 12.10 0.34 -3.80
C GLN A 96 10.73 -0.24 -4.19
N LYS A 97 10.27 -1.30 -3.50
CA LYS A 97 8.93 -1.85 -3.70
C LYS A 97 7.85 -0.80 -3.37
N GLN A 98 8.01 -0.07 -2.27
CA GLN A 98 7.09 1.00 -1.88
C GLN A 98 7.12 2.19 -2.85
N GLU A 99 8.30 2.62 -3.30
CA GLU A 99 8.46 3.71 -4.28
C GLU A 99 7.88 3.33 -5.65
N ALA A 100 8.02 2.07 -6.09
CA ALA A 100 7.38 1.57 -7.30
C ALA A 100 5.84 1.51 -7.17
N ILE A 101 5.33 1.16 -5.99
CA ILE A 101 3.89 1.21 -5.67
C ILE A 101 3.39 2.67 -5.66
N ASP A 102 4.21 3.61 -5.20
CA ASP A 102 3.85 5.03 -5.08
C ASP A 102 3.97 5.82 -6.39
N GLN A 103 4.66 5.30 -7.40
CA GLN A 103 4.75 5.90 -8.73
C GLN A 103 3.60 5.57 -9.69
N GLY A 104 2.69 4.65 -9.31
CA GLY A 104 1.51 4.32 -10.12
C GLY A 104 0.41 5.39 -10.08
N ASP A 105 -0.46 5.42 -11.10
CA ASP A 105 -1.64 6.28 -11.11
C ASP A 105 -2.51 5.97 -9.87
N PRO A 106 -2.79 6.95 -8.99
CA PRO A 106 -3.63 6.75 -7.81
C PRO A 106 -4.99 6.11 -8.13
N ILE A 107 -5.57 6.43 -9.28
CA ILE A 107 -6.87 5.89 -9.73
C ILE A 107 -6.74 4.41 -10.04
N GLU A 108 -5.70 4.02 -10.76
CA GLU A 108 -5.40 2.63 -11.08
C GLU A 108 -5.16 1.81 -9.81
N ARG A 109 -4.46 2.38 -8.82
CA ARG A 109 -4.25 1.75 -7.51
C ARG A 109 -5.57 1.51 -6.77
N ILE A 110 -6.48 2.48 -6.79
CA ILE A 110 -7.80 2.33 -6.17
C ILE A 110 -8.59 1.23 -6.87
N GLY A 111 -8.66 1.24 -8.21
CA GLY A 111 -9.32 0.20 -9.00
C GLY A 111 -8.75 -1.19 -8.75
N ASN A 112 -7.42 -1.33 -8.75
CA ASN A 112 -6.72 -2.58 -8.43
C ASN A 112 -7.00 -3.06 -7.01
N THR A 113 -7.09 -2.14 -6.04
CA THR A 113 -7.40 -2.47 -4.64
C THR A 113 -8.83 -3.03 -4.52
N ILE A 114 -9.81 -2.41 -5.18
CA ILE A 114 -11.20 -2.90 -5.20
C ILE A 114 -11.26 -4.31 -5.79
N LEU A 115 -10.60 -4.55 -6.93
CA LEU A 115 -10.58 -5.86 -7.58
C LEU A 115 -9.86 -6.92 -6.75
N PHE A 116 -8.76 -6.54 -6.09
CA PHE A 116 -8.02 -7.44 -5.20
C PHE A 116 -8.88 -7.92 -4.03
N TYR A 117 -9.55 -7.01 -3.32
CA TYR A 117 -10.40 -7.39 -2.20
C TYR A 117 -11.62 -8.20 -2.65
N ALA A 118 -12.21 -7.86 -3.79
CA ALA A 118 -13.26 -8.66 -4.38
C ALA A 118 -12.83 -10.11 -4.65
N LEU A 119 -11.60 -10.34 -5.15
CA LEU A 119 -11.05 -11.70 -5.30
C LEU A 119 -10.84 -12.39 -3.97
N LYS A 120 -10.20 -11.69 -3.03
CA LYS A 120 -9.89 -12.21 -1.70
C LYS A 120 -11.15 -12.68 -0.97
N ASP A 121 -12.23 -11.92 -1.09
CA ASP A 121 -13.51 -12.20 -0.45
C ASP A 121 -14.42 -13.13 -1.28
N ARG A 122 -13.94 -13.59 -2.44
CA ARG A 122 -14.70 -14.43 -3.39
C ARG A 122 -16.01 -13.78 -3.86
N ALA A 123 -15.97 -12.48 -4.08
CA ALA A 123 -17.12 -11.70 -4.55
C ALA A 123 -17.51 -12.09 -5.98
N THR A 124 -18.79 -12.39 -6.19
CA THR A 124 -19.35 -12.71 -7.52
C THR A 124 -19.65 -11.46 -8.31
N ARG A 125 -20.11 -10.41 -7.64
CA ARG A 125 -20.39 -9.10 -8.21
C ARG A 125 -19.83 -7.99 -7.33
N ILE A 126 -19.46 -6.88 -7.96
CA ILE A 126 -19.06 -5.64 -7.29
C ILE A 126 -20.04 -4.57 -7.75
N ARG A 127 -20.52 -3.77 -6.82
CA ARG A 127 -21.35 -2.60 -7.10
C ARG A 127 -20.66 -1.36 -6.58
N LEU A 128 -20.51 -0.36 -7.43
CA LEU A 128 -20.08 0.97 -7.02
C LEU A 128 -21.26 1.92 -7.23
N THR A 129 -21.69 2.57 -6.15
CA THR A 129 -22.82 3.50 -6.16
C THR A 129 -22.35 4.86 -5.72
N ARG A 130 -22.56 5.88 -6.57
CA ARG A 130 -22.34 7.28 -6.18
C ARG A 130 -23.41 7.71 -5.16
N GLN A 131 -22.96 8.23 -4.03
CA GLN A 131 -23.76 8.81 -2.96
C GLN A 131 -23.46 10.30 -2.82
N GLU A 132 -24.21 11.00 -1.95
CA GLU A 132 -24.03 12.43 -1.68
C GLU A 132 -22.60 12.77 -1.21
N TYR A 133 -21.98 11.91 -0.40
CA TYR A 133 -20.67 12.16 0.21
C TYR A 133 -19.54 11.23 -0.27
N GLY A 134 -19.77 10.43 -1.32
CA GLY A 134 -18.75 9.50 -1.76
C GLY A 134 -19.24 8.44 -2.73
N ILE A 135 -18.46 7.36 -2.82
CA ILE A 135 -18.76 6.16 -3.57
C ILE A 135 -18.85 5.03 -2.56
N GLN A 136 -19.99 4.35 -2.51
CA GLN A 136 -20.13 3.12 -1.74
C GLN A 136 -19.75 1.94 -2.62
N VAL A 137 -18.82 1.12 -2.15
CA VAL A 137 -18.40 -0.11 -2.81
C VAL A 137 -18.98 -1.30 -2.05
N GLU A 138 -19.78 -2.10 -2.74
CA GLU A 138 -20.42 -3.29 -2.20
C GLU A 138 -19.96 -4.53 -2.96
N TYR A 139 -19.74 -5.62 -2.25
CA TYR A 139 -19.45 -6.93 -2.83
C TYR A 139 -20.64 -7.85 -2.61
N GLU A 140 -21.00 -8.61 -3.63
CA GLU A 140 -21.91 -9.73 -3.47
C GLU A 140 -21.11 -10.97 -3.07
N ILE A 141 -21.33 -11.44 -1.84
CA ILE A 141 -20.65 -12.61 -1.26
C ILE A 141 -21.75 -13.57 -0.80
N GLY A 142 -21.78 -14.78 -1.36
CA GLY A 142 -22.81 -15.78 -1.03
C GLY A 142 -24.24 -15.32 -1.33
N GLY A 143 -24.43 -14.45 -2.32
CA GLY A 143 -25.74 -13.90 -2.69
C GLY A 143 -26.23 -12.73 -1.82
N GLN A 144 -25.39 -12.23 -0.90
CA GLN A 144 -25.69 -11.06 -0.07
C GLN A 144 -24.77 -9.88 -0.45
N TRP A 145 -25.34 -8.69 -0.55
CA TRP A 145 -24.58 -7.46 -0.73
C TRP A 145 -24.02 -6.99 0.60
N ILE A 146 -22.70 -6.86 0.69
CA ILE A 146 -21.97 -6.42 1.87
C ILE A 146 -21.22 -5.13 1.51
N VAL A 147 -21.42 -4.08 2.31
CA VAL A 147 -20.68 -2.81 2.17
C VAL A 147 -19.24 -3.02 2.64
N GLN A 148 -18.29 -2.72 1.76
CA GLN A 148 -16.88 -3.07 1.98
C GLN A 148 -16.01 -1.85 2.21
N MET A 149 -16.27 -0.78 1.45
CA MET A 149 -15.59 0.49 1.65
C MET A 149 -16.39 1.67 1.13
N LYS A 150 -16.06 2.84 1.66
CA LYS A 150 -16.48 4.13 1.13
C LYS A 150 -15.25 4.85 0.60
N ILE A 151 -15.38 5.45 -0.57
CA ILE A 151 -14.31 6.16 -1.28
C ILE A 151 -14.76 7.61 -1.50
N PRO A 152 -13.84 8.59 -1.46
CA PRO A 152 -14.19 9.97 -1.75
C PRO A 152 -14.85 10.16 -3.13
N GLY A 153 -15.87 11.02 -3.19
CA GLY A 153 -16.69 11.21 -4.40
C GLY A 153 -15.93 11.77 -5.60
N TYR A 154 -14.84 12.53 -5.38
CA TYR A 154 -14.02 13.10 -6.45
C TYR A 154 -13.29 12.03 -7.29
N VAL A 155 -13.23 10.80 -6.80
CA VAL A 155 -12.60 9.66 -7.49
C VAL A 155 -13.56 9.04 -8.52
N TRP A 156 -14.86 9.38 -8.49
CA TRP A 156 -15.89 8.64 -9.22
C TRP A 156 -15.67 8.65 -10.73
N GLU A 157 -15.59 9.83 -11.33
CA GLU A 157 -15.42 10.01 -12.76
C GLU A 157 -14.14 9.33 -13.29
N PRO A 158 -12.94 9.58 -12.73
CA PRO A 158 -11.74 8.93 -13.22
C PRO A 158 -11.75 7.41 -12.98
N LEU A 159 -12.29 6.93 -11.85
CA LEU A 159 -12.39 5.50 -11.55
C LEU A 159 -13.38 4.79 -12.47
N ARG A 160 -14.51 5.43 -12.78
CA ARG A 160 -15.48 4.92 -13.77
C ARG A 160 -14.82 4.78 -15.12
N ASP A 161 -14.13 5.82 -15.58
CA ASP A 161 -13.51 5.84 -16.91
C ASP A 161 -12.41 4.77 -17.01
N GLU A 162 -11.65 4.58 -15.92
CA GLU A 162 -10.68 3.50 -15.77
C GLU A 162 -11.32 2.11 -15.87
N PHE A 163 -12.41 1.85 -15.15
CA PHE A 163 -13.12 0.58 -15.24
C PHE A 163 -13.71 0.37 -16.63
N VAL A 164 -14.27 1.41 -17.27
CA VAL A 164 -14.78 1.37 -18.64
C VAL A 164 -13.66 1.03 -19.62
N GLN A 165 -12.48 1.62 -19.45
CA GLN A 165 -11.32 1.32 -20.29
C GLN A 165 -10.90 -0.15 -20.12
N ARG A 166 -10.81 -0.67 -18.89
CA ARG A 166 -10.51 -2.09 -18.63
C ARG A 166 -11.56 -3.03 -19.19
N ALA A 167 -12.85 -2.67 -19.10
CA ALA A 167 -13.95 -3.46 -19.65
C ALA A 167 -13.83 -3.62 -21.18
N ARG A 168 -13.32 -2.60 -21.88
CA ARG A 168 -13.10 -2.66 -23.33
C ARG A 168 -11.95 -3.58 -23.73
N GLN A 169 -10.99 -3.81 -22.84
CA GLN A 169 -9.81 -4.65 -23.08
C GLN A 169 -10.05 -6.14 -22.76
N GLN A 170 -11.32 -6.55 -22.60
CA GLN A 170 -11.67 -7.91 -22.15
C GLN A 170 -11.07 -9.04 -23.00
N PRO A 171 -10.61 -10.14 -22.37
CA PRO A 171 -10.40 -10.30 -20.92
C PRO A 171 -9.13 -9.57 -20.47
N PHE A 172 -9.18 -8.81 -19.37
CA PHE A 172 -7.95 -8.27 -18.79
C PHE A 172 -7.40 -9.22 -17.72
N ALA A 173 -6.08 -9.37 -17.72
CA ALA A 173 -5.38 -10.13 -16.69
C ALA A 173 -5.13 -9.22 -15.49
N PHE A 174 -5.59 -9.65 -14.32
CA PHE A 174 -5.12 -9.09 -13.06
C PHE A 174 -4.12 -10.06 -12.48
N SER A 175 -2.87 -9.62 -12.35
CA SER A 175 -1.79 -10.39 -11.76
C SER A 175 -1.25 -9.60 -10.58
N GLN A 176 -1.56 -10.06 -9.37
CA GLN A 176 -0.77 -9.71 -8.20
C GLN A 176 0.09 -10.92 -7.85
N GLU A 177 1.26 -10.71 -7.25
CA GLU A 177 2.34 -11.71 -7.04
C GLU A 177 1.91 -13.12 -6.58
N GLN A 178 0.71 -13.28 -6.00
CA GLN A 178 0.17 -14.57 -5.52
C GLN A 178 -1.21 -14.94 -6.11
N HIS A 179 -1.82 -14.06 -6.91
CA HIS A 179 -3.17 -14.25 -7.46
C HIS A 179 -3.23 -13.79 -8.91
N SER A 180 -3.27 -14.75 -9.84
CA SER A 180 -3.69 -14.50 -11.22
C SER A 180 -5.18 -14.79 -11.34
N ALA A 181 -5.96 -13.81 -11.80
CA ALA A 181 -7.36 -14.03 -12.12
C ALA A 181 -7.70 -13.35 -13.44
N HIS A 182 -8.57 -14.00 -14.21
CA HIS A 182 -9.18 -13.39 -15.38
C HIS A 182 -10.49 -12.77 -14.95
N PHE A 183 -10.63 -11.46 -15.18
CA PHE A 183 -11.88 -10.77 -14.91
C PHE A 183 -12.62 -10.52 -16.22
N ARG A 184 -13.92 -10.86 -16.23
CA ARG A 184 -14.84 -10.42 -17.30
C ARG A 184 -15.73 -9.30 -16.76
N LEU A 185 -15.22 -8.09 -16.87
CA LEU A 185 -15.83 -6.93 -16.27
C LEU A 185 -16.99 -6.39 -17.12
N ARG A 186 -18.21 -6.87 -16.86
CA ARG A 186 -19.43 -6.33 -17.48
C ARG A 186 -19.90 -5.13 -16.69
N ILE A 187 -19.83 -3.95 -17.31
CA ILE A 187 -20.34 -2.71 -16.72
C ILE A 187 -21.81 -2.55 -17.09
N LEU A 188 -22.66 -2.52 -16.07
CA LEU A 188 -24.04 -2.08 -16.19
C LEU A 188 -24.13 -0.70 -15.53
N ILE A 189 -24.55 0.30 -16.32
CA ILE A 189 -24.86 1.65 -15.83
C ILE A 189 -26.37 1.79 -15.86
N GLU A 190 -27.02 1.66 -14.72
CA GLU A 190 -28.47 1.77 -14.58
C GLU A 190 -28.86 3.18 -14.11
N PRO A 191 -29.53 4.02 -14.92
CA PRO A 191 -30.10 5.27 -14.39
C PRO A 191 -31.26 4.97 -13.43
N PRO A 192 -31.52 5.78 -12.37
CA PRO A 192 -31.02 7.15 -12.15
C PRO A 192 -29.78 7.25 -11.25
N HIS A 193 -29.35 6.15 -10.64
CA HIS A 193 -28.19 6.12 -9.74
C HIS A 193 -27.00 5.67 -10.57
N GLU A 194 -26.01 6.53 -10.82
CA GLU A 194 -24.80 6.14 -11.57
C GLU A 194 -24.12 4.93 -10.88
N GLU A 195 -24.55 3.73 -11.24
CA GLU A 195 -24.15 2.46 -10.66
C GLU A 195 -23.19 1.80 -11.64
N ILE A 196 -22.12 1.21 -11.14
CA ILE A 196 -21.25 0.34 -11.92
C ILE A 196 -21.35 -1.04 -11.29
N MET A 197 -22.00 -1.96 -11.98
CA MET A 197 -21.92 -3.38 -11.65
C MET A 197 -20.70 -3.97 -12.35
N LEU A 198 -19.91 -4.79 -11.66
CA LEU A 198 -18.82 -5.60 -12.21
C LEU A 198 -19.13 -7.06 -11.90
N THR A 199 -18.91 -7.96 -12.84
CA THR A 199 -19.11 -9.41 -12.62
C THR A 199 -17.76 -10.12 -12.63
N THR A 200 -17.48 -10.92 -11.61
CA THR A 200 -16.29 -11.77 -11.59
C THR A 200 -16.62 -13.08 -12.30
N VAL A 201 -15.94 -13.35 -13.41
CA VAL A 201 -16.14 -14.59 -14.19
C VAL A 201 -14.84 -15.39 -14.07
N GLU A 202 -14.80 -16.24 -13.06
CA GLU A 202 -13.77 -17.28 -12.86
C GLU A 202 -12.34 -16.78 -12.57
N ALA A 203 -12.02 -16.66 -11.27
CA ALA A 203 -10.65 -16.69 -10.82
C ALA A 203 -10.13 -18.13 -10.87
N ARG A 204 -9.38 -18.50 -11.92
CA ARG A 204 -8.52 -19.69 -11.85
C ARG A 204 -7.30 -19.33 -11.02
N SER A 205 -7.30 -19.67 -9.74
CA SER A 205 -6.05 -19.77 -9.01
C SER A 205 -5.21 -20.84 -9.71
N ASN A 206 -4.04 -20.45 -10.23
CA ASN A 206 -2.98 -21.42 -10.45
C ASN A 206 -2.51 -21.87 -9.07
N GLU A 207 -3.32 -22.68 -8.38
CA GLU A 207 -2.80 -23.57 -7.35
C GLU A 207 -1.93 -24.55 -8.11
N THR A 208 -0.65 -24.19 -8.27
CA THR A 208 0.39 -25.16 -8.56
C THR A 208 0.21 -26.28 -7.56
N SER A 209 -0.14 -27.45 -8.08
CA SER A 209 -0.15 -28.71 -7.38
C SER A 209 1.23 -28.93 -6.74
N ASP A 210 1.42 -28.45 -5.52
CA ASP A 210 2.40 -29.01 -4.59
C ASP A 210 1.81 -30.34 -4.12
N SER A 211 1.78 -31.29 -5.04
CA SER A 211 1.53 -32.70 -4.76
C SER A 211 2.81 -33.47 -5.10
N LEU A 212 3.46 -33.90 -4.01
CA LEU A 212 4.44 -34.97 -3.84
C LEU A 212 5.92 -34.65 -4.08
#